data_AF-A0A317WY49-F1
#
_entry.id   AF-A0A317WY49-F1
#
_cell.length_a   1.000
_cell.length_b   1.000
_cell.length_c   1.000
_cell.angle_alpha   90.00
_cell.angle_beta   90.00
_cell.angle_gamma   90.00
#
_symmetry.space_group_name_H-M   'P 1'
#
loop_
_entity.id
_entity.type
_entity.pdbx_description
1 polymer ?
#
loop_
_entity_poly.entity_id
_entity_poly.type
_entity_poly.pdbx_seq_one_letter_code
_entity_poly.pdbx_strand_id
1 'polypeptide(L)'
;MDSLPIVMHLDKVFPSPPLFPSGDASYALLIAVEKMVTLLAPGFRQMIIPRVVDHLDPRGQVYFRETRTAHFGKPLAEVRPTDKESLDKLWQLLETESAPLVKMLRGKEGKKGPFFEGEKPGYADVLLACHLAFIERFDKELFDKFMGLGNGEFQTLYQACLPWLEGQGEDKEWPVPQAVSS
;
A
#
# COMPACT_ATOMS: atom_id res chain seq x y z
N MET A 1 9.17 9.99 5.04
CA MET A 1 9.37 10.53 3.69
C MET A 1 8.00 10.56 3.06
N ASP A 2 7.60 11.73 2.57
CA ASP A 2 6.30 11.94 1.94
C ASP A 2 6.43 11.63 0.44
N SER A 3 5.68 10.66 -0.07
CA SER A 3 5.70 10.31 -1.50
C SER A 3 4.85 11.26 -2.34
N LEU A 4 3.93 12.02 -1.74
CA LEU A 4 2.99 12.84 -2.46
C LEU A 4 3.65 13.93 -3.34
N PRO A 5 4.67 14.69 -2.87
CA PRO A 5 5.34 15.67 -3.72
C PRO A 5 6.00 15.05 -4.97
N ILE A 6 6.53 13.83 -4.85
CA ILE A 6 7.14 13.11 -5.98
C ILE A 6 6.06 12.76 -7.01
N VAL A 7 4.93 12.22 -6.55
CA VAL A 7 3.81 11.79 -7.40
C VAL A 7 3.17 12.99 -8.10
N MET A 8 2.95 14.09 -7.40
CA MET A 8 2.42 15.32 -7.98
C MET A 8 3.38 15.90 -9.03
N HIS A 9 4.68 15.80 -8.79
CA HIS A 9 5.68 16.20 -9.78
C HIS A 9 5.65 15.29 -11.02
N LEU A 10 5.60 13.97 -10.82
CA LEU A 10 5.54 13.00 -11.92
C LEU A 10 4.29 13.17 -12.76
N ASP A 11 3.11 13.35 -12.16
CA ASP A 11 1.86 13.57 -12.88
C ASP A 11 1.90 14.86 -13.72
N LYS A 12 2.56 15.90 -13.20
CA LYS A 12 2.74 17.16 -13.92
C LYS A 12 3.73 17.06 -15.09
N VAL A 13 4.86 16.37 -14.90
CA VAL A 13 5.94 16.29 -15.90
C VAL A 13 5.69 15.20 -16.94
N PHE A 14 4.97 14.14 -16.56
CA PHE A 14 4.62 12.99 -17.40
C PHE A 14 3.09 12.76 -17.39
N PRO A 15 2.31 13.57 -18.12
CA PRO A 15 0.85 13.60 -18.00
C PRO A 15 0.13 12.38 -18.62
N SER A 16 0.85 11.42 -19.20
CA SER A 16 0.24 10.24 -19.83
C SER A 16 1.13 9.00 -19.68
N PRO A 17 0.62 7.90 -19.08
CA PRO A 17 -0.69 7.81 -18.43
C PRO A 17 -0.74 8.65 -17.14
N PRO A 18 -1.88 9.30 -16.83
CA PRO A 18 -2.00 10.13 -15.64
C PRO A 18 -2.02 9.28 -14.37
N LEU A 19 -1.39 9.77 -13.31
CA LEU A 19 -1.48 9.25 -11.94
C LEU A 19 -2.79 9.68 -11.26
N PHE A 20 -3.38 10.80 -11.72
CA PHE A 20 -4.68 11.30 -11.27
C PHE A 20 -5.66 11.41 -12.45
N PRO A 21 -6.24 10.29 -12.94
CA PRO A 21 -7.01 10.24 -14.18
C PRO A 21 -8.27 11.13 -14.19
N SER A 22 -8.81 11.47 -13.02
CA SER A 22 -9.94 12.37 -12.81
C SER A 22 -9.55 13.66 -12.06
N GLY A 23 -8.27 14.03 -12.05
CA GLY A 23 -7.77 15.25 -11.41
C GLY A 23 -8.09 15.31 -9.91
N ASP A 24 -8.77 16.37 -9.48
CA ASP A 24 -9.11 16.61 -8.07
C ASP A 24 -9.95 15.49 -7.44
N ALA A 25 -10.77 14.78 -8.23
CA ALA A 25 -11.52 13.63 -7.74
C ALA A 25 -10.60 12.45 -7.38
N SER A 26 -9.59 12.18 -8.22
CA SER A 26 -8.54 11.19 -7.95
C SER A 26 -7.69 11.59 -6.75
N TYR A 27 -7.41 12.89 -6.60
CA TYR A 27 -6.68 13.41 -5.44
C TYR A 27 -7.49 13.25 -4.15
N ALA A 28 -8.77 13.61 -4.14
CA ALA A 28 -9.65 13.40 -2.99
C ALA A 28 -9.76 11.91 -2.62
N LEU A 29 -9.83 11.03 -3.63
CA LEU A 29 -9.79 9.58 -3.45
C LEU A 29 -8.47 9.14 -2.80
N LEU A 30 -7.32 9.65 -3.27
CA LEU A 30 -6.01 9.35 -2.68
C LEU A 30 -5.99 9.68 -1.18
N ILE A 31 -6.44 10.88 -0.80
CA ILE A 31 -6.48 11.31 0.61
C ILE A 31 -7.37 10.37 1.44
N ALA A 32 -8.52 9.95 0.89
CA ALA A 32 -9.41 9.01 1.58
C ALA A 32 -8.76 7.62 1.75
N VAL A 33 -8.12 7.09 0.70
CA VAL A 33 -7.43 5.79 0.75
C VAL A 33 -6.24 5.84 1.71
N GLU A 34 -5.43 6.90 1.66
CA GLU A 34 -4.31 7.09 2.59
C GLU A 34 -4.78 7.13 4.05
N LYS A 35 -5.89 7.83 4.32
CA LYS A 35 -6.48 7.86 5.66
C LYS A 35 -6.91 6.46 6.12
N MET A 36 -7.58 5.69 5.26
CA MET A 36 -8.01 4.32 5.58
C MET A 36 -6.83 3.39 5.80
N VAL A 37 -5.82 3.44 4.93
CA VAL A 37 -4.58 2.67 5.09
C VAL A 37 -3.86 3.03 6.39
N THR A 38 -3.87 4.30 6.80
CA THR A 38 -3.31 4.72 8.09
C THR A 38 -4.03 4.09 9.29
N LEU A 39 -5.34 3.82 9.18
CA LEU A 39 -6.10 3.13 10.23
C LEU A 39 -5.69 1.66 10.40
N LEU A 40 -5.07 1.05 9.37
CA LEU A 40 -4.48 -0.29 9.46
C LEU A 40 -3.19 -0.31 10.29
N ALA A 41 -2.55 0.84 10.50
CA ALA A 41 -1.23 0.93 11.12
C ALA A 41 -1.09 0.21 12.48
N PRO A 42 -2.07 0.25 13.42
CA PRO A 42 -1.94 -0.47 14.69
C PRO A 42 -1.80 -1.98 14.53
N GLY A 43 -2.62 -2.60 13.66
CA GLY A 43 -2.56 -4.03 13.35
C GLY A 43 -1.32 -4.38 12.52
N PHE A 44 -1.12 -3.62 11.45
CA PHE A 44 -0.01 -3.78 10.51
C PHE A 44 1.35 -3.69 11.21
N ARG A 45 1.57 -2.66 12.05
CA ARG A 45 2.86 -2.42 12.69
C ARG A 45 3.27 -3.54 13.64
N GLN A 46 2.32 -4.11 14.37
CA GLN A 46 2.63 -5.21 15.30
C GLN A 46 2.90 -6.53 14.57
N MET A 47 2.19 -6.79 13.48
CA MET A 47 2.30 -8.06 12.76
C MET A 47 3.46 -8.08 11.77
N ILE A 48 3.68 -7.00 11.02
CA ILE A 48 4.63 -6.98 9.90
C ILE A 48 6.02 -6.50 10.31
N ILE A 49 6.13 -5.36 11.01
CA ILE A 49 7.41 -4.69 11.26
C ILE A 49 8.45 -5.58 11.94
N PRO A 50 8.11 -6.43 12.94
CA PRO A 50 9.10 -7.30 13.58
C PRO A 50 9.75 -8.30 12.63
N ARG A 51 9.08 -8.66 11.54
CA ARG A 51 9.56 -9.61 10.54
C ARG A 51 10.48 -8.97 9.50
N VAL A 52 10.49 -7.64 9.40
CA VAL A 52 11.29 -6.91 8.40
C VAL A 52 12.79 -7.10 8.63
N VAL A 53 13.20 -7.17 9.89
CA VAL A 53 14.61 -7.17 10.29
C VAL A 53 15.40 -8.31 9.66
N ASP A 54 14.81 -9.48 9.47
CA ASP A 54 15.50 -10.68 8.97
C ASP A 54 15.79 -10.62 7.47
N HIS A 55 15.25 -9.62 6.77
CA HIS A 55 15.45 -9.40 5.33
C HIS A 55 16.39 -8.23 5.02
N LEU A 56 16.94 -7.58 6.05
CA LEU A 56 17.87 -6.47 5.87
C LEU A 56 19.32 -6.96 5.87
N ASP A 57 20.20 -6.18 5.23
CA ASP A 57 21.65 -6.36 5.34
C ASP A 57 22.11 -6.20 6.80
N PRO A 58 23.27 -6.75 7.20
CA PRO A 58 23.71 -6.74 8.60
C PRO A 58 23.68 -5.36 9.27
N ARG A 59 24.07 -4.28 8.55
CA ARG A 59 24.02 -2.92 9.10
C ARG A 59 22.57 -2.44 9.23
N GLY A 60 21.74 -2.72 8.24
CA GLY A 60 20.30 -2.47 8.28
C GLY A 60 19.62 -3.16 9.46
N GLN A 61 19.98 -4.42 9.77
CA GLN A 61 19.39 -5.13 10.90
C GLN A 61 19.70 -4.46 12.25
N VAL A 62 20.95 -4.01 12.47
CA VAL A 62 21.35 -3.33 13.71
C VAL A 62 20.52 -2.05 13.89
N TYR A 63 20.55 -1.17 12.90
CA TYR A 63 19.80 0.08 12.94
C TYR A 63 18.29 -0.15 13.10
N PHE A 64 17.73 -1.15 12.42
CA PHE A 64 16.30 -1.43 12.47
C PHE A 64 15.87 -1.97 13.83
N ARG A 65 16.64 -2.88 14.44
CA ARG A 65 16.39 -3.36 15.82
C ARG A 65 16.40 -2.19 16.80
N GLU A 66 17.46 -1.38 16.78
CA GLU A 66 17.61 -0.24 17.69
C GLU A 66 16.43 0.74 17.59
N THR A 67 16.16 1.22 16.37
CA THR A 67 15.12 2.24 16.16
C THR A 67 13.70 1.72 16.39
N ARG A 68 13.40 0.46 16.03
CA ARG A 68 12.05 -0.09 16.23
C ARG A 68 11.84 -0.52 17.68
N THR A 69 12.85 -1.02 18.37
CA THR A 69 12.76 -1.26 19.82
C THR A 69 12.49 0.03 20.57
N ALA A 70 13.18 1.13 20.23
CA ALA A 70 12.88 2.44 20.81
C ALA A 70 11.45 2.91 20.48
N HIS A 71 11.00 2.73 19.24
CA HIS A 71 9.64 3.12 18.81
C HIS A 71 8.53 2.34 19.53
N PHE A 72 8.69 1.03 19.71
CA PHE A 72 7.68 0.17 20.36
C PHE A 72 7.82 0.12 21.88
N GLY A 73 8.93 0.62 22.45
CA GLY A 73 9.20 0.59 23.88
C GLY A 73 9.48 -0.81 24.44
N LYS A 74 9.76 -1.81 23.58
CA LYS A 74 10.07 -3.20 23.95
C LYS A 74 10.93 -3.89 22.90
N PRO A 75 11.59 -5.02 23.23
CA PRO A 75 12.39 -5.77 22.26
C PRO A 75 11.61 -6.09 20.99
N LEU A 76 12.22 -5.90 19.82
CA LEU A 76 11.53 -6.07 18.53
C LEU A 76 10.92 -7.48 18.39
N ALA A 77 11.59 -8.51 18.92
CA ALA A 77 11.12 -9.89 18.93
C ALA A 77 9.85 -10.12 19.77
N GLU A 78 9.54 -9.22 20.71
CA GLU A 78 8.36 -9.28 21.59
C GLU A 78 7.22 -8.37 21.12
N VAL A 79 7.39 -7.69 19.97
CA VAL A 79 6.38 -6.78 19.44
C VAL A 79 5.19 -7.55 18.88
N ARG A 80 5.43 -8.62 18.12
CA ARG A 80 4.37 -9.45 17.54
C ARG A 80 3.80 -10.38 18.63
N PRO A 81 2.49 -10.36 18.89
CA PRO A 81 1.87 -11.32 19.81
C PRO A 81 2.01 -12.76 19.31
N THR A 82 2.14 -13.70 20.23
CA THR A 82 2.20 -15.14 19.94
C THR A 82 0.93 -15.87 20.34
N ASP A 83 0.09 -15.28 21.20
CA ASP A 83 -1.19 -15.83 21.60
C ASP A 83 -2.26 -15.56 20.54
N LYS A 84 -3.14 -16.55 20.36
CA LYS A 84 -4.19 -16.50 19.35
C LYS A 84 -5.17 -15.34 19.58
N GLU A 85 -5.52 -15.06 20.83
CA GLU A 85 -6.51 -14.02 21.15
C GLU A 85 -6.04 -12.63 20.68
N SER A 86 -4.79 -12.27 20.96
CA SER A 86 -4.23 -10.99 20.52
C SER A 86 -4.08 -10.92 19.01
N LEU A 87 -3.67 -12.00 18.36
CA LEU A 87 -3.59 -12.08 16.89
C LEU A 87 -4.99 -11.93 16.24
N ASP A 88 -6.01 -12.56 16.82
CA ASP A 88 -7.39 -12.45 16.34
C ASP A 88 -7.93 -11.03 16.51
N LYS A 89 -7.60 -10.34 17.61
CA LYS A 89 -7.96 -8.91 17.81
C LYS A 89 -7.28 -7.99 16.79
N LEU A 90 -5.99 -8.20 16.51
CA LEU A 90 -5.27 -7.43 15.49
C LEU A 90 -5.86 -7.68 14.11
N TRP A 91 -6.24 -8.92 13.80
CA TRP A 91 -6.93 -9.24 12.57
C TRP A 91 -8.30 -8.56 12.48
N GLN A 92 -9.10 -8.62 13.55
CA GLN A 92 -10.43 -8.00 13.57
C GLN A 92 -10.35 -6.49 13.28
N LEU A 93 -9.33 -5.80 13.83
CA LEU A 93 -9.05 -4.41 13.49
C LEU A 93 -8.76 -4.26 11.99
N LEU A 94 -7.84 -5.05 11.44
CA LEU A 94 -7.50 -4.95 10.01
C LEU A 94 -8.69 -5.25 9.11
N GLU A 95 -9.48 -6.27 9.42
CA GLU A 95 -10.69 -6.64 8.69
C GLU A 95 -11.72 -5.49 8.72
N THR A 96 -11.98 -4.93 9.91
CA THR A 96 -12.94 -3.83 10.09
C THR A 96 -12.52 -2.60 9.30
N GLU A 97 -11.27 -2.18 9.44
CA GLU A 97 -10.75 -0.97 8.80
C GLU A 97 -10.54 -1.14 7.28
N SER A 98 -10.45 -2.39 6.79
CA SER A 98 -10.36 -2.69 5.35
C SER A 98 -11.72 -2.72 4.65
N ALA A 99 -12.82 -2.89 5.38
CA ALA A 99 -14.16 -3.02 4.79
C ALA A 99 -14.56 -1.83 3.89
N PRO A 100 -14.25 -0.55 4.23
CA PRO A 100 -14.51 0.57 3.33
C PRO A 100 -13.74 0.49 2.00
N LEU A 101 -12.47 0.06 2.02
CA LEU A 101 -11.65 -0.09 0.82
C LEU A 101 -12.24 -1.17 -0.11
N VAL A 102 -12.66 -2.31 0.45
CA VAL A 102 -13.37 -3.37 -0.30
C VAL A 102 -14.64 -2.83 -0.95
N LYS A 103 -15.44 -2.07 -0.18
CA LYS A 103 -16.68 -1.46 -0.69
C LYS A 103 -16.41 -0.44 -1.80
N MET A 104 -15.36 0.36 -1.68
CA MET A 104 -14.94 1.33 -2.70
C MET A 104 -14.50 0.64 -3.99
N LEU A 105 -13.68 -0.43 -3.90
CA LEU A 105 -13.26 -1.20 -5.06
C LEU A 105 -14.43 -1.92 -5.75
N ARG A 106 -15.37 -2.46 -4.97
CA ARG A 106 -16.62 -3.04 -5.50
C ARG A 106 -17.41 -2.01 -6.29
N GLY A 107 -17.50 -0.79 -5.77
CA GLY A 107 -18.27 0.30 -6.34
C GLY A 107 -19.77 0.03 -6.39
N LYS A 108 -20.47 0.77 -7.26
CA LYS A 108 -21.90 0.60 -7.51
C LYS A 108 -22.13 -0.48 -8.59
N GLU A 109 -23.38 -0.95 -8.67
CA GLU A 109 -23.80 -1.84 -9.75
C GLU A 109 -23.42 -1.27 -11.12
N GLY A 110 -22.81 -2.11 -11.96
CA GLY A 110 -22.31 -1.71 -13.29
C GLY A 110 -20.90 -1.11 -13.31
N LYS A 111 -20.20 -0.97 -12.17
CA LYS A 111 -18.77 -0.63 -12.17
C LYS A 111 -17.99 -1.67 -12.97
N LYS A 112 -17.13 -1.19 -13.85
CA LYS A 112 -16.18 -2.00 -14.63
C LYS A 112 -14.77 -1.77 -14.13
N GLY A 113 -13.92 -2.77 -14.31
CA GLY A 113 -12.49 -2.68 -14.04
C GLY A 113 -12.10 -2.80 -12.56
N PRO A 114 -10.82 -3.10 -12.31
CA PRO A 114 -10.34 -3.54 -11.01
C PRO A 114 -9.99 -2.39 -10.06
N PHE A 115 -9.84 -1.18 -10.58
CA PHE A 115 -9.31 -0.02 -9.86
C PHE A 115 -10.42 0.75 -9.15
N PHE A 116 -10.08 1.61 -8.20
CA PHE A 116 -11.04 2.45 -7.49
C PHE A 116 -11.89 3.31 -8.43
N GLU A 117 -11.27 3.86 -9.48
CA GLU A 117 -11.94 4.69 -10.50
C GLU A 117 -12.45 3.88 -11.71
N GLY A 118 -12.36 2.55 -11.64
CA GLY A 118 -12.91 1.63 -12.63
C GLY A 118 -11.84 0.94 -13.48
N GLU A 119 -11.83 1.22 -14.78
CA GLU A 119 -10.98 0.50 -15.75
C GLU A 119 -9.54 1.02 -15.82
N LYS A 120 -9.32 2.30 -15.51
CA LYS A 120 -7.99 2.92 -15.55
C LYS A 120 -7.41 3.02 -14.13
N PRO A 121 -6.11 2.73 -13.97
CA PRO A 121 -5.44 2.89 -12.68
C PRO A 121 -5.26 4.37 -12.33
N GLY A 122 -5.24 4.66 -11.04
CA GLY A 122 -4.73 5.90 -10.47
C GLY A 122 -3.73 5.62 -9.35
N TYR A 123 -3.13 6.67 -8.80
CA TYR A 123 -2.13 6.54 -7.74
C TYR A 123 -2.68 5.93 -6.45
N ALA A 124 -3.98 6.12 -6.16
CA ALA A 124 -4.63 5.50 -5.01
C ALA A 124 -4.60 3.95 -5.08
N ASP A 125 -4.70 3.38 -6.29
CA ASP A 125 -4.58 1.94 -6.52
C ASP A 125 -3.17 1.44 -6.24
N VAL A 126 -2.16 2.18 -6.71
CA VAL A 126 -0.74 1.89 -6.46
C VAL A 126 -0.43 1.99 -4.96
N LEU A 127 -0.95 2.99 -4.27
CA LEU A 127 -0.77 3.15 -2.82
C LEU A 127 -1.26 1.91 -2.05
N LEU A 128 -2.46 1.44 -2.35
CA LEU A 128 -3.01 0.24 -1.71
C LEU A 128 -2.23 -1.02 -2.12
N ALA A 129 -1.92 -1.18 -3.41
CA ALA A 129 -1.15 -2.32 -3.90
C ALA A 129 0.24 -2.41 -3.27
N CYS A 130 0.94 -1.28 -3.05
CA CYS A 130 2.22 -1.25 -2.35
C CYS A 130 2.10 -1.73 -0.89
N HIS A 131 1.02 -1.37 -0.19
CA HIS A 131 0.77 -1.86 1.17
C HIS A 131 0.51 -3.36 1.18
N LEU A 132 -0.31 -3.86 0.25
CA LEU A 132 -0.57 -5.29 0.11
C LEU A 132 0.69 -6.07 -0.26
N ALA A 133 1.53 -5.54 -1.17
CA ALA A 133 2.82 -6.14 -1.54
C ALA A 133 3.79 -6.19 -0.37
N PHE A 134 3.77 -5.17 0.49
CA PHE A 134 4.58 -5.16 1.70
C PHE A 134 4.09 -6.24 2.68
N ILE A 135 2.78 -6.42 2.85
CA ILE A 135 2.23 -7.53 3.65
C ILE A 135 2.64 -8.87 3.05
N GLU A 136 2.46 -9.08 1.74
CA GLU A 136 2.83 -10.34 1.06
C GLU A 136 4.29 -10.72 1.31
N ARG A 137 5.19 -9.75 1.21
CA ARG A 137 6.64 -9.97 1.35
C ARG A 137 7.05 -10.51 2.71
N PHE A 138 6.33 -10.11 3.77
CA PHE A 138 6.73 -10.42 5.13
C PHE A 138 5.76 -11.34 5.85
N ASP A 139 4.51 -11.50 5.39
CA ASP A 139 3.49 -12.34 6.02
C ASP A 139 2.45 -12.83 5.00
N LYS A 140 2.79 -13.95 4.33
CA LYS A 140 1.92 -14.56 3.32
C LYS A 140 0.56 -14.99 3.89
N GLU A 141 0.51 -15.51 5.11
CA GLU A 141 -0.75 -15.92 5.73
C GLU A 141 -1.67 -14.72 5.96
N LEU A 142 -1.11 -13.61 6.46
CA LEU A 142 -1.89 -12.37 6.61
C LEU A 142 -2.33 -11.83 5.25
N PHE A 143 -1.45 -11.85 4.23
CA PHE A 143 -1.79 -11.45 2.87
C PHE A 143 -2.95 -12.27 2.30
N ASP A 144 -2.89 -13.61 2.43
CA ASP A 144 -3.95 -14.50 1.95
C ASP A 144 -5.29 -14.20 2.66
N LYS A 145 -5.27 -13.82 3.95
CA LYS A 145 -6.48 -13.35 4.66
C LYS A 145 -7.02 -12.04 4.07
N PHE A 146 -6.17 -11.07 3.72
CA PHE A 146 -6.60 -9.87 3.00
C PHE A 146 -7.21 -10.22 1.64
N MET A 147 -6.61 -11.13 0.88
CA MET A 147 -7.14 -11.57 -0.42
C MET A 147 -8.51 -12.24 -0.29
N GLY A 148 -8.80 -12.87 0.85
CA GLY A 148 -10.09 -13.45 1.18
C GLY A 148 -11.17 -12.45 1.63
N LEU A 149 -10.86 -11.16 1.77
CA LEU A 149 -11.85 -10.14 2.12
C LEU A 149 -12.75 -9.80 0.93
N GLY A 150 -14.04 -9.68 1.19
CA GLY A 150 -15.04 -9.39 0.16
C GLY A 150 -15.26 -10.58 -0.78
N ASN A 151 -15.43 -10.28 -2.06
CA ASN A 151 -15.68 -11.23 -3.13
C ASN A 151 -14.52 -11.26 -4.14
N GLY A 152 -13.30 -10.91 -3.71
CA GLY A 152 -12.10 -10.90 -4.54
C GLY A 152 -11.66 -9.51 -5.03
N GLU A 153 -12.18 -8.42 -4.46
CA GLU A 153 -11.83 -7.05 -4.88
C GLU A 153 -10.34 -6.75 -4.70
N PHE A 154 -9.76 -7.07 -3.52
CA PHE A 154 -8.33 -6.89 -3.30
C PHE A 154 -7.47 -7.80 -4.18
N GLN A 155 -7.90 -9.03 -4.41
CA GLN A 155 -7.20 -9.95 -5.30
C GLN A 155 -7.14 -9.40 -6.73
N THR A 156 -8.27 -8.92 -7.24
CA THR A 156 -8.37 -8.37 -8.60
C THR A 156 -7.53 -7.10 -8.75
N LEU A 157 -7.60 -6.19 -7.77
CA LEU A 157 -6.74 -5.01 -7.73
C LEU A 157 -5.25 -5.39 -7.72
N TYR A 158 -4.86 -6.29 -6.83
CA TYR A 158 -3.45 -6.67 -6.65
C TYR A 158 -2.88 -7.30 -7.92
N GLN A 159 -3.63 -8.20 -8.56
CA GLN A 159 -3.26 -8.81 -9.83
C GLN A 159 -3.11 -7.77 -10.95
N ALA A 160 -4.01 -6.78 -11.01
CA ALA A 160 -3.93 -5.71 -12.00
C ALA A 160 -2.71 -4.80 -11.79
N CYS A 161 -2.24 -4.65 -10.54
CA CYS A 161 -1.05 -3.87 -10.20
C CYS A 161 0.27 -4.67 -10.25
N LEU A 162 0.20 -6.00 -10.33
CA LEU A 162 1.37 -6.89 -10.24
C LEU A 162 2.47 -6.58 -11.27
N PRO A 163 2.16 -6.26 -12.55
CA PRO A 163 3.19 -5.88 -13.52
C PRO A 163 4.07 -4.72 -13.02
N TRP A 164 3.50 -3.70 -12.37
CA TRP A 164 4.28 -2.58 -11.83
C TRP A 164 5.10 -2.96 -10.59
N LEU A 165 4.58 -3.86 -9.74
CA LEU A 165 5.28 -4.33 -8.55
C LEU A 165 6.49 -5.21 -8.88
N GLU A 166 6.44 -5.91 -10.01
CA GLU A 166 7.50 -6.79 -10.49
C GLU A 166 8.46 -6.10 -11.46
N GLY A 167 8.27 -4.80 -11.72
CA GLY A 167 9.11 -4.04 -12.65
C GLY A 167 8.91 -4.46 -14.11
N GLN A 168 7.76 -5.02 -14.47
CA GLN A 168 7.38 -5.31 -15.84
C GLN A 168 6.92 -4.02 -16.53
N GLY A 169 7.41 -3.76 -17.74
CA GLY A 169 7.06 -2.57 -18.52
C GLY A 169 8.01 -2.34 -19.70
N GLU A 170 7.75 -1.27 -20.45
CA GLU A 170 8.67 -0.75 -21.46
C GLU A 170 9.46 0.43 -20.87
N ASP A 171 10.78 0.33 -20.86
CA ASP A 171 11.62 1.51 -20.58
C ASP A 171 11.46 2.51 -21.72
N LYS A 172 11.09 3.75 -21.36
CA LYS A 172 10.98 4.87 -22.30
C LYS A 172 11.92 5.97 -21.87
N GLU A 173 12.83 6.34 -22.76
CA GLU A 173 13.60 7.57 -22.58
C GLU A 173 12.67 8.77 -22.73
N TRP A 174 12.61 9.61 -21.69
CA TRP A 174 11.83 10.83 -21.71
C TRP A 174 12.74 12.04 -21.49
N PRO A 175 12.86 12.95 -22.46
CA PRO A 175 13.62 14.17 -22.27
C PRO A 175 12.89 15.05 -21.25
N VAL A 176 13.46 15.22 -20.05
CA VAL A 176 12.94 16.18 -19.07
C VAL A 176 13.20 17.59 -19.61
N PRO A 177 12.16 18.41 -19.89
CA PRO A 177 12.37 19.76 -20.38
C PRO A 177 13.17 20.56 -19.35
N GLN A 178 14.32 21.11 -19.74
CA GLN A 178 15.07 22.00 -18.86
C GLN A 178 14.22 23.24 -18.57
N ALA A 179 14.08 23.58 -17.29
CA ALA A 179 13.40 24.81 -16.90
C ALA A 179 14.09 25.99 -17.58
N VAL A 180 13.33 26.74 -18.39
CA VAL A 180 13.82 27.97 -19.01
C VAL A 180 14.13 28.93 -17.88
N SER A 181 15.41 29.22 -17.64
CA SER A 181 15.84 30.24 -16.69
C SER A 181 15.29 31.59 -17.16
N SER A 182 14.28 32.10 -16.45
CA SER A 182 13.81 33.48 -16.54
C SER A 182 14.68 34.42 -15.72
#